data_AF-A0A736P2Y4-F1
#
_entry.id   AF-A0A736P2Y4-F1
#
_cell.length_a   1.000
_cell.length_b   1.000
_cell.length_c   1.000
_cell.angle_alpha   90.00
_cell.angle_beta   90.00
_cell.angle_gamma   90.00
#
_symmetry.space_group_name_H-M   'P 1'
#
loop_
_entity.id
_entity.type
_entity.pdbx_description
1 polymer ?
#
loop_
_entity_poly.entity_id
_entity_poly.type
_entity_poly.pdbx_seq_one_letter_code
_entity_poly.pdbx_strand_id
1 'polypeptide(L)'
;MIRLYPEQLRAQLNEGLRAAYLLLGNDPLLLQESQDAIRLAAASQGFEEHHAFTLDPSTDWGSLFSLCQAMSLFASRQTLVLQLPENGPNAAMNEQLATLSELLHDDLLLIVRGNKLTKAQENAAWYTALADRSVQVSCQTPEQAQLPRWVAARAKAQNLQLDDAANQLLCYCYEGNLLALAQALERLSLLWPDGKLTLPRVEQAVNDAAHFTPFHWVDALLMGKSKRALHILQQLRLEGSEPVILLRTLQRELLLLVNLKRQSAHTPLRALFDKHRVWQNRRPMIGDALQRLHPAQLRQAVQLLTRTEITLKQDYGQSVWADLEGLSLLLCHKALADVFIDG
;
A
#
# COMPACT_ATOMS: atom_id res chain seq x y z
N MET A 1 5.22 -4.27 -23.73
CA MET A 1 4.96 -3.29 -22.65
C MET A 1 6.20 -3.15 -21.80
N ILE A 2 6.77 -1.95 -21.72
CA ILE A 2 7.94 -1.71 -20.87
C ILE A 2 7.43 -1.57 -19.43
N ARG A 3 7.91 -2.40 -18.52
CA ARG A 3 7.57 -2.34 -17.09
C ARG A 3 8.71 -1.69 -16.33
N LEU A 4 8.42 -0.58 -15.66
CA LEU A 4 9.40 0.24 -14.97
C LEU A 4 8.98 0.54 -13.54
N TYR A 5 9.97 0.87 -12.73
CA TYR A 5 9.75 1.52 -11.44
C TYR A 5 9.73 3.05 -11.61
N PRO A 6 9.11 3.80 -10.69
CA PRO A 6 9.01 5.27 -10.77
C PRO A 6 10.36 5.98 -10.97
N GLU A 7 11.45 5.45 -10.40
CA GLU A 7 12.79 6.03 -10.51
C GLU A 7 13.34 5.95 -11.95
N GLN A 8 12.92 4.95 -12.72
CA GLN A 8 13.36 4.72 -14.09
C GLN A 8 12.53 5.51 -15.11
N LEU A 9 11.36 6.02 -14.70
CA LEU A 9 10.43 6.72 -15.59
C LEU A 9 11.07 7.96 -16.22
N ARG A 10 11.80 8.77 -15.44
CA ARG A 10 12.46 9.98 -15.96
C ARG A 10 13.49 9.67 -17.05
N ALA A 11 14.23 8.58 -16.91
CA ALA A 11 15.19 8.15 -17.93
C ALA A 11 14.47 7.72 -19.21
N GLN A 12 13.39 6.95 -19.09
CA GLN A 12 12.57 6.54 -20.24
C GLN A 12 11.93 7.75 -20.95
N LEU A 13 11.40 8.72 -20.19
CA LEU A 13 10.78 9.91 -20.77
C LEU A 13 11.77 10.74 -21.60
N ASN A 14 13.06 10.72 -21.25
CA ASN A 14 14.11 11.37 -22.03
C ASN A 14 14.44 10.64 -23.34
N GLU A 15 14.24 9.32 -23.42
CA GLU A 15 14.40 8.55 -24.67
C GLU A 15 13.27 8.82 -25.66
N GLY A 16 12.08 9.13 -25.15
CA GLY A 16 10.92 9.52 -25.96
C GLY A 16 9.59 9.25 -25.27
N LEU A 17 8.58 10.04 -25.65
CA LEU A 17 7.20 9.84 -25.21
C LEU A 17 6.58 8.63 -25.92
N ARG A 18 5.76 7.87 -25.18
CA ARG A 18 4.98 6.74 -25.68
C ARG A 18 3.50 7.11 -25.73
N ALA A 19 2.70 6.36 -26.48
CA ALA A 19 1.29 6.65 -26.70
C ALA A 19 0.45 6.55 -25.41
N ALA A 20 0.81 5.62 -24.51
CA ALA A 20 0.07 5.42 -23.26
C ALA A 20 0.99 5.12 -22.06
N TYR A 21 0.62 5.64 -20.90
CA TYR A 21 1.27 5.40 -19.61
C TYR A 21 0.29 4.82 -18.61
N LEU A 22 0.60 3.65 -18.06
CA LEU A 22 -0.21 2.96 -17.06
C LEU A 22 0.44 3.11 -15.68
N LEU A 23 -0.10 4.00 -14.85
CA LEU A 23 0.32 4.25 -13.48
C LEU A 23 -0.48 3.36 -12.53
N LEU A 24 0.08 2.21 -12.18
CA LEU A 24 -0.61 1.18 -11.41
C LEU A 24 0.01 1.01 -10.03
N GLY A 25 -0.74 1.41 -9.00
CA GLY A 25 -0.45 1.04 -7.63
C GLY A 25 -1.23 1.82 -6.60
N ASN A 26 -0.85 1.64 -5.34
CA ASN A 26 -1.58 2.16 -4.19
C ASN A 26 -0.92 3.40 -3.58
N ASP A 27 0.32 3.72 -3.95
CA ASP A 27 1.07 4.80 -3.31
C ASP A 27 0.67 6.17 -3.88
N PRO A 28 0.10 7.09 -3.07
CA PRO A 28 -0.36 8.37 -3.58
C PRO A 28 0.77 9.25 -4.13
N LEU A 29 1.94 9.24 -3.48
CA LEU A 29 3.08 10.06 -3.88
C LEU A 29 3.63 9.58 -5.22
N LEU A 30 3.92 8.27 -5.35
CA LEU A 30 4.51 7.72 -6.57
C LEU A 30 3.56 7.87 -7.77
N LEU A 31 2.25 7.76 -7.56
CA LEU A 31 1.25 8.03 -8.60
C LEU A 31 1.30 9.51 -9.06
N GLN A 32 1.33 10.45 -8.11
CA GLN A 32 1.40 11.88 -8.43
C GLN A 32 2.71 12.24 -9.13
N GLU A 33 3.86 11.85 -8.57
CA GLU A 33 5.17 12.17 -9.16
C GLU A 33 5.34 11.60 -10.57
N SER A 34 4.83 10.39 -10.80
CA SER A 34 4.88 9.78 -12.12
C SER A 34 3.97 10.50 -13.11
N GLN A 35 2.76 10.85 -12.68
CA GLN A 35 1.79 11.59 -13.50
C GLN A 35 2.33 12.98 -13.87
N ASP A 36 2.92 13.68 -12.90
CA ASP A 36 3.47 15.02 -13.11
C ASP A 36 4.73 14.98 -13.98
N ALA A 37 5.59 13.96 -13.82
CA ALA A 37 6.73 13.75 -14.71
C ALA A 37 6.30 13.55 -16.17
N ILE A 38 5.25 12.75 -16.41
CA ILE A 38 4.72 12.54 -17.76
C ILE A 38 4.11 13.83 -18.30
N ARG A 39 3.32 14.55 -17.51
CA ARG A 39 2.71 15.83 -17.92
C ARG A 39 3.76 16.88 -18.26
N LEU A 40 4.81 17.02 -17.47
CA LEU A 40 5.91 17.96 -17.74
C LEU A 40 6.62 17.62 -19.06
N ALA A 41 6.88 16.34 -19.31
CA ALA A 41 7.48 15.89 -20.55
C ALA A 41 6.53 16.10 -21.75
N ALA A 42 5.22 15.86 -21.57
CA ALA A 42 4.20 16.12 -22.60
C ALA A 42 4.07 17.61 -22.92
N ALA A 43 4.04 18.48 -21.91
CA ALA A 43 3.98 19.94 -22.11
C ALA A 43 5.16 20.44 -22.95
N SER A 44 6.36 19.87 -22.75
CA SER A 44 7.54 20.20 -23.59
C SER A 44 7.40 19.81 -25.07
N GLN A 45 6.48 18.90 -25.39
CA GLN A 45 6.17 18.44 -26.74
C GLN A 45 4.89 19.05 -27.33
N GLY A 46 4.34 20.11 -26.71
CA GLY A 46 3.18 20.84 -27.20
C GLY A 46 1.82 20.26 -26.81
N PHE A 47 1.76 19.39 -25.80
CA PHE A 47 0.49 18.93 -25.22
C PHE A 47 -0.05 19.98 -24.24
N GLU A 48 -0.88 20.89 -24.75
CA GLU A 48 -1.44 22.02 -23.98
C GLU A 48 -2.77 21.69 -23.31
N GLU A 49 -3.58 20.84 -23.95
CA GLU A 49 -4.91 20.48 -23.47
C GLU A 49 -4.85 19.27 -22.54
N HIS A 50 -5.55 19.35 -21.41
CA HIS A 50 -5.54 18.32 -20.38
C HIS A 50 -6.95 17.99 -19.95
N HIS A 51 -7.33 16.73 -20.12
CA HIS A 51 -8.61 16.20 -19.70
C HIS A 51 -8.41 15.12 -18.65
N ALA A 52 -9.22 15.13 -17.61
CA ALA A 52 -9.20 14.12 -16.56
C ALA A 52 -10.61 13.58 -16.35
N PHE A 53 -10.77 12.27 -16.42
CA PHE A 53 -12.03 11.57 -16.20
C PHE A 53 -11.86 10.52 -15.11
N THR A 54 -12.77 10.53 -14.16
CA THR A 54 -12.91 9.44 -13.18
C THR A 54 -13.90 8.44 -13.73
N LEU A 55 -13.45 7.19 -13.84
CA LEU A 55 -14.25 6.09 -14.36
C LEU A 55 -15.09 5.50 -13.23
N ASP A 56 -16.39 5.61 -13.38
CA ASP A 56 -17.43 5.08 -12.52
C ASP A 56 -18.44 4.31 -13.36
N PRO A 57 -19.29 3.45 -12.75
CA PRO A 57 -20.35 2.75 -13.49
C PRO A 57 -21.31 3.68 -14.25
N SER A 58 -21.42 4.95 -13.83
CA SER A 58 -22.26 5.98 -14.46
C SER A 58 -21.50 6.93 -15.38
N THR A 59 -20.25 6.63 -15.75
CA THR A 59 -19.48 7.50 -16.65
C THR A 59 -20.12 7.60 -18.03
N ASP A 60 -20.22 8.83 -18.55
CA ASP A 60 -20.66 9.07 -19.92
C ASP A 60 -19.51 8.86 -20.92
N TRP A 61 -19.40 7.63 -21.41
CA TRP A 61 -18.42 7.24 -22.43
C TRP A 61 -18.61 7.98 -23.76
N GLY A 62 -19.82 8.45 -24.07
CA GLY A 62 -20.10 9.16 -25.33
C GLY A 62 -19.31 10.46 -25.46
N SER A 63 -19.25 11.23 -24.36
CA SER A 63 -18.44 12.45 -24.27
C SER A 63 -16.94 12.16 -24.44
N LEU A 64 -16.46 11.06 -23.87
CA LEU A 64 -15.06 10.67 -23.86
C LEU A 64 -14.60 10.19 -25.25
N PHE A 65 -15.42 9.39 -25.94
CA PHE A 65 -15.16 9.00 -27.32
C PHE A 65 -15.19 10.20 -28.28
N SER A 66 -16.15 11.10 -28.09
CA SER A 66 -16.26 12.31 -28.90
C SER A 66 -15.03 13.20 -28.74
N LEU A 67 -14.46 13.27 -27.52
CA LEU A 67 -13.21 13.98 -27.26
C LEU A 67 -12.03 13.34 -28.00
N CYS A 68 -11.89 12.02 -27.95
CA CYS A 68 -10.80 11.31 -28.65
C CYS A 68 -10.93 11.38 -30.18
N GLN A 69 -12.16 11.49 -30.70
CA GLN A 69 -12.43 11.60 -32.14
C GLN A 69 -12.36 13.05 -32.64
N ALA A 70 -12.49 14.03 -31.76
CA ALA A 70 -12.36 15.43 -32.10
C ALA A 70 -10.88 15.73 -32.43
N MET A 71 -10.51 15.48 -33.69
CA MET A 71 -9.23 15.92 -34.23
C MET A 71 -9.17 17.44 -34.09
N SER A 72 -8.23 17.93 -33.28
CA SER A 72 -8.03 19.36 -33.11
C SER A 72 -7.76 19.99 -34.47
N LEU A 73 -8.71 20.80 -34.95
CA LEU A 73 -8.59 21.57 -36.20
C LEU A 73 -7.41 22.56 -36.15
N PHE A 74 -6.86 22.81 -34.96
CA PHE A 74 -5.75 23.73 -34.70
C PHE A 74 -4.45 23.01 -34.28
N ALA A 75 -4.36 21.68 -34.46
CA ALA A 75 -3.18 20.88 -34.12
C ALA A 75 -2.75 20.97 -32.64
N SER A 76 -3.68 21.24 -31.71
CA SER A 76 -3.41 21.15 -30.27
C SER A 76 -3.37 19.68 -29.86
N ARG A 77 -2.24 19.26 -29.29
CA ARG A 77 -2.07 17.91 -28.73
C ARG A 77 -2.73 17.85 -27.36
N GLN A 78 -3.36 16.72 -27.05
CA GLN A 78 -4.20 16.56 -25.87
C GLN A 78 -3.69 15.44 -24.97
N THR A 79 -3.78 15.63 -23.66
CA THR A 79 -3.51 14.59 -22.66
C THR A 79 -4.82 14.15 -22.02
N LEU A 80 -5.09 12.84 -22.05
CA LEU A 80 -6.25 12.23 -21.44
C LEU A 80 -5.84 11.40 -20.21
N VAL A 81 -6.28 11.81 -19.02
CA VAL A 81 -6.06 11.08 -17.76
C VAL A 81 -7.32 10.33 -17.37
N LEU A 82 -7.24 9.00 -17.28
CA LEU A 82 -8.32 8.14 -16.81
C LEU A 82 -7.99 7.63 -15.41
N GLN A 83 -8.85 7.92 -14.43
CA GLN A 83 -8.75 7.36 -13.10
C GLN A 83 -9.67 6.13 -13.01
N LEU A 84 -9.07 4.96 -12.78
CA LEU A 84 -9.79 3.72 -12.61
C LEU A 84 -10.49 3.68 -11.24
N PRO A 85 -11.61 2.92 -11.13
CA PRO A 85 -12.22 2.63 -9.83
C PRO A 85 -11.24 1.89 -8.90
N GLU A 86 -11.47 1.97 -7.59
CA GLU A 86 -10.61 1.27 -6.60
C GLU A 86 -10.58 -0.25 -6.81
N ASN A 87 -11.71 -0.84 -7.24
CA ASN A 87 -11.85 -2.26 -7.55
C ASN A 87 -11.31 -2.65 -8.95
N GLY A 88 -10.80 -1.68 -9.70
CA GLY A 88 -10.38 -1.83 -11.09
C GLY A 88 -11.56 -1.83 -12.08
N PRO A 89 -11.27 -2.04 -13.38
CA PRO A 89 -12.27 -1.98 -14.44
C PRO A 89 -13.20 -3.19 -14.38
N ASN A 90 -14.49 -2.95 -14.58
CA ASN A 90 -15.52 -4.00 -14.72
C ASN A 90 -15.60 -4.51 -16.18
N ALA A 91 -16.43 -5.53 -16.43
CA ALA A 91 -16.55 -6.13 -17.77
C ALA A 91 -16.99 -5.13 -18.85
N ALA A 92 -17.99 -4.29 -18.56
CA ALA A 92 -18.45 -3.26 -19.48
C ALA A 92 -17.37 -2.20 -19.76
N MET A 93 -16.65 -1.76 -18.72
CA MET A 93 -15.52 -0.82 -18.83
C MET A 93 -14.39 -1.41 -19.67
N ASN A 94 -14.13 -2.72 -19.58
CA ASN A 94 -13.09 -3.35 -20.41
C ASN A 94 -13.40 -3.27 -21.91
N GLU A 95 -14.67 -3.37 -22.30
CA GLU A 95 -15.09 -3.19 -23.69
C GLU A 95 -14.91 -1.73 -24.13
N GLN A 96 -15.33 -0.78 -23.30
CA GLN A 96 -15.19 0.66 -23.62
C GLN A 96 -13.71 1.09 -23.70
N LEU A 97 -12.87 0.59 -22.79
CA LEU A 97 -11.42 0.82 -22.82
C LEU A 97 -10.77 0.17 -24.05
N ALA A 98 -11.29 -0.96 -24.54
CA ALA A 98 -10.78 -1.58 -25.76
C ALA A 98 -11.06 -0.68 -26.97
N THR A 99 -12.29 -0.16 -27.08
CA THR A 99 -12.64 0.84 -28.10
C THR A 99 -11.76 2.08 -28.01
N LEU A 100 -11.46 2.58 -26.80
CA LEU A 100 -10.54 3.71 -26.64
C LEU A 100 -9.12 3.41 -27.10
N SER A 101 -8.62 2.19 -26.88
CA SER A 101 -7.27 1.82 -27.30
C SER A 101 -7.09 1.85 -28.82
N GLU A 102 -8.16 1.65 -29.58
CA GLU A 102 -8.18 1.74 -31.05
C GLU A 102 -8.21 3.19 -31.56
N LEU A 103 -8.71 4.13 -30.74
CA LEU A 103 -8.82 5.55 -31.06
C LEU A 103 -7.54 6.35 -30.72
N LEU A 104 -6.49 5.70 -30.22
CA LEU A 104 -5.23 6.37 -29.88
C LEU A 104 -4.44 6.76 -31.13
N HIS A 105 -4.01 8.02 -31.18
CA HIS A 105 -3.15 8.58 -32.19
C HIS A 105 -2.00 9.38 -31.55
N ASP A 106 -0.99 9.77 -32.33
CA ASP A 106 0.26 10.35 -31.80
C ASP A 106 0.06 11.70 -31.07
N ASP A 107 -0.99 12.44 -31.42
CA ASP A 107 -1.35 13.71 -30.78
C ASP A 107 -2.23 13.57 -29.52
N LEU A 108 -2.59 12.34 -29.11
CA LEU A 108 -3.35 12.06 -27.89
C LEU A 108 -2.54 11.16 -26.96
N LEU A 109 -2.14 11.72 -25.81
CA LEU A 109 -1.41 11.02 -24.78
C LEU A 109 -2.36 10.45 -23.73
N LEU A 110 -2.42 9.13 -23.61
CA LEU A 110 -3.26 8.45 -22.61
C LEU A 110 -2.47 8.19 -21.32
N ILE A 111 -3.01 8.60 -20.17
CA ILE A 111 -2.50 8.26 -18.85
C ILE A 111 -3.60 7.55 -18.09
N VAL A 112 -3.40 6.27 -17.75
CA VAL A 112 -4.34 5.52 -16.91
C VAL A 112 -3.76 5.42 -15.52
N ARG A 113 -4.53 5.82 -14.51
CA ARG A 113 -4.15 5.79 -13.10
C ARG A 113 -5.09 4.87 -12.32
N GLY A 114 -4.55 3.99 -11.50
CA GLY A 114 -5.37 3.16 -10.60
C GLY A 114 -4.56 2.23 -9.72
N ASN A 115 -5.28 1.42 -8.96
CA ASN A 115 -4.67 0.35 -8.16
C ASN A 115 -4.08 -0.75 -9.05
N LYS A 116 -3.33 -1.67 -8.44
CA LYS A 116 -2.79 -2.83 -9.15
C LYS A 116 -3.92 -3.67 -9.72
N LEU A 117 -3.85 -3.95 -11.01
CA LEU A 117 -4.78 -4.82 -11.70
C LEU A 117 -4.56 -6.29 -11.31
N THR A 118 -5.65 -7.05 -11.26
CA THR A 118 -5.59 -8.51 -11.11
C THR A 118 -5.08 -9.15 -12.40
N LYS A 119 -4.54 -10.38 -12.33
CA LYS A 119 -4.13 -11.12 -13.55
C LYS A 119 -5.24 -11.27 -14.59
N ALA A 120 -6.49 -11.38 -14.14
CA ALA A 120 -7.64 -11.43 -15.04
C ALA A 120 -7.87 -10.10 -15.76
N GLN A 121 -7.70 -8.98 -15.06
CA GLN A 121 -7.80 -7.63 -15.64
C GLN A 121 -6.58 -7.29 -16.53
N GLU A 122 -5.38 -7.75 -16.19
CA GLU A 122 -4.19 -7.62 -17.06
C GLU A 122 -4.34 -8.40 -18.38
N ASN A 123 -5.16 -9.46 -18.40
CA ASN A 123 -5.46 -10.22 -19.62
C ASN A 123 -6.63 -9.64 -20.43
N ALA A 124 -7.19 -8.49 -20.03
CA ALA A 124 -8.27 -7.86 -20.78
C ALA A 124 -7.78 -7.29 -22.12
N ALA A 125 -8.67 -7.27 -23.11
CA ALA A 125 -8.36 -6.89 -24.49
C ALA A 125 -7.67 -5.52 -24.60
N TRP A 126 -8.17 -4.51 -23.86
CA TRP A 126 -7.60 -3.16 -23.85
C TRP A 126 -6.16 -3.13 -23.33
N TYR A 127 -5.84 -3.91 -22.31
CA TYR A 127 -4.48 -3.95 -21.73
C TYR A 127 -3.51 -4.62 -22.71
N THR A 128 -3.94 -5.69 -23.38
CA THR A 128 -3.14 -6.36 -24.41
C THR A 128 -2.95 -5.50 -25.66
N ALA A 129 -3.97 -4.73 -26.07
CA ALA A 129 -3.89 -3.83 -27.22
C ALA A 129 -2.87 -2.69 -26.99
N LEU A 130 -2.78 -2.19 -25.75
CA LEU A 130 -1.82 -1.15 -25.38
C LEU A 130 -0.41 -1.69 -25.18
N ALA A 131 -0.21 -3.01 -25.09
CA ALA A 131 1.05 -3.57 -24.62
C ALA A 131 2.26 -3.10 -25.41
N ASP A 132 2.20 -2.99 -26.74
CA ASP A 132 3.37 -2.62 -27.55
C ASP A 132 3.66 -1.11 -27.56
N ARG A 133 2.65 -0.29 -27.27
CA ARG A 133 2.73 1.18 -27.35
C ARG A 133 2.74 1.87 -25.99
N SER A 134 2.71 1.09 -24.89
CA SER A 134 2.60 1.63 -23.54
C SER A 134 3.76 1.28 -22.61
N VAL A 135 3.90 2.14 -21.60
CA VAL A 135 4.79 1.97 -20.47
C VAL A 135 3.96 1.79 -19.21
N GLN A 136 4.25 0.75 -18.44
CA GLN A 136 3.63 0.52 -17.14
C GLN A 136 4.62 0.94 -16.04
N VAL A 137 4.16 1.79 -15.13
CA VAL A 137 4.89 2.21 -13.94
C VAL A 137 4.24 1.57 -12.72
N SER A 138 5.04 0.83 -11.96
CA SER A 138 4.58 0.15 -10.73
C SER A 138 4.69 1.09 -9.52
N CYS A 139 3.61 1.80 -9.19
CA CYS A 139 3.53 2.75 -8.07
C CYS A 139 3.08 2.06 -6.77
N GLN A 140 3.75 0.98 -6.39
CA GLN A 140 3.49 0.27 -5.14
C GLN A 140 4.29 0.91 -4.00
N THR A 141 3.68 1.08 -2.83
CA THR A 141 4.41 1.48 -1.63
C THR A 141 5.48 0.43 -1.33
N PRO A 142 6.77 0.81 -1.18
CA PRO A 142 7.85 -0.14 -0.97
C PRO A 142 7.64 -0.87 0.37
N GLU A 143 7.86 -2.18 0.35
CA GLU A 143 7.81 -3.00 1.55
C GLU A 143 8.91 -2.60 2.55
N GLN A 144 8.77 -2.97 3.82
CA GLN A 144 9.69 -2.61 4.89
C GLN A 144 11.18 -2.92 4.58
N ALA A 145 11.45 -4.00 3.84
CA ALA A 145 12.81 -4.35 3.44
C ALA A 145 13.41 -3.40 2.37
N GLN A 146 12.56 -2.82 1.52
CA GLN A 146 12.95 -1.95 0.41
C GLN A 146 12.87 -0.47 0.77
N LEU A 147 12.06 -0.12 1.78
CA LEU A 147 11.87 1.26 2.23
C LEU A 147 13.19 1.99 2.55
N PRO A 148 14.15 1.44 3.32
CA PRO A 148 15.42 2.14 3.61
C PRO A 148 16.23 2.47 2.36
N ARG A 149 16.17 1.61 1.35
CA ARG A 149 16.85 1.84 0.06
C ARG A 149 16.19 2.98 -0.71
N TRP A 150 14.85 3.04 -0.68
CA TRP A 150 14.10 4.14 -1.30
C TRP A 150 14.41 5.48 -0.64
N VAL A 151 14.42 5.53 0.69
CA VAL A 151 14.78 6.73 1.47
C VAL A 151 16.19 7.20 1.14
N ALA A 152 17.17 6.28 1.13
CA ALA A 152 18.56 6.61 0.81
C ALA A 152 18.71 7.16 -0.62
N ALA A 153 18.02 6.56 -1.60
CA ALA A 153 18.03 7.02 -2.98
C ALA A 153 17.43 8.43 -3.11
N ARG A 154 16.32 8.69 -2.42
CA ARG A 154 15.64 10.00 -2.44
C ARG A 154 16.44 11.08 -1.71
N ALA A 155 17.02 10.76 -0.55
CA ALA A 155 17.92 11.66 0.17
C ALA A 155 19.12 12.06 -0.71
N LYS A 156 19.72 11.09 -1.41
CA LYS A 156 20.82 11.36 -2.35
C LYS A 156 20.40 12.27 -3.50
N ALA A 157 19.17 12.13 -4.03
CA ALA A 157 18.64 13.02 -5.08
C ALA A 157 18.46 14.47 -4.60
N GLN A 158 18.29 14.68 -3.29
CA GLN A 158 18.23 16.00 -2.63
C GLN A 158 19.61 16.47 -2.12
N ASN A 159 20.70 15.81 -2.50
CA ASN A 159 22.07 16.08 -2.03
C ASN A 159 22.25 15.94 -0.51
N LEU A 160 21.45 15.10 0.14
CA LEU A 160 21.53 14.82 1.57
C LEU A 160 22.41 13.61 1.84
N GLN A 161 23.27 13.71 2.86
CA GLN A 161 24.05 12.63 3.45
C GLN A 161 23.33 12.13 4.69
N LEU A 162 22.77 10.93 4.57
CA LEU A 162 21.88 10.38 5.57
C LEU A 162 22.50 9.14 6.22
N ASP A 163 22.73 9.20 7.53
CA ASP A 163 23.32 8.10 8.29
C ASP A 163 22.38 6.89 8.31
N ASP A 164 22.94 5.68 8.31
CA ASP A 164 22.14 4.43 8.32
C ASP A 164 21.19 4.35 9.53
N ALA A 165 21.64 4.80 10.70
CA ALA A 165 20.80 4.84 11.90
C ALA A 165 19.64 5.86 11.77
N ALA A 166 19.91 7.02 11.17
CA ALA A 166 18.88 8.02 10.89
C ALA A 166 17.87 7.51 9.84
N ASN A 167 18.35 6.74 8.85
CA ASN A 167 17.50 6.09 7.85
C ASN A 167 16.49 5.16 8.51
N GLN A 168 16.98 4.28 9.39
CA GLN A 168 16.13 3.34 10.11
C GLN A 168 15.08 4.06 10.96
N LEU A 169 15.45 5.17 11.60
CA LEU A 169 14.50 5.99 12.37
C LEU A 169 13.41 6.59 11.48
N LEU A 170 13.77 7.19 10.34
CA LEU A 170 12.79 7.72 9.39
C LEU A 170 11.87 6.64 8.82
N CYS A 171 12.43 5.49 8.46
CA CYS A 171 11.64 4.36 8.00
C CYS A 171 10.68 3.85 9.07
N TYR A 172 11.03 3.96 10.35
CA TYR A 172 10.16 3.58 11.45
C TYR A 172 9.04 4.61 11.66
N CYS A 173 9.36 5.90 11.73
CA CYS A 173 8.40 6.97 12.02
C CYS A 173 7.46 7.32 10.86
N TYR A 174 7.79 6.92 9.63
CA TYR A 174 6.98 7.22 8.43
C TYR A 174 6.67 5.94 7.63
N GLU A 175 6.69 4.77 8.27
CA GLU A 175 6.36 3.50 7.60
C GLU A 175 4.99 3.60 6.93
N GLY A 176 4.88 3.18 5.67
CA GLY A 176 3.62 3.21 4.91
C GLY A 176 3.16 4.60 4.44
N ASN A 177 3.86 5.69 4.79
CA ASN A 177 3.52 7.04 4.37
C ASN A 177 4.70 7.72 3.65
N LEU A 178 4.86 7.39 2.36
CA LEU A 178 5.96 7.96 1.55
C LEU A 178 5.84 9.48 1.39
N LEU A 179 4.63 10.02 1.35
CA LEU A 179 4.40 11.46 1.24
C LEU A 179 4.97 12.19 2.47
N ALA A 180 4.63 11.74 3.67
CA ALA A 180 5.17 12.30 4.91
C ALA A 180 6.69 12.14 4.98
N LEU A 181 7.22 11.00 4.50
CA LEU A 181 8.67 10.77 4.45
C LEU A 181 9.36 11.75 3.49
N ALA A 182 8.82 11.94 2.30
CA ALA A 182 9.34 12.90 1.33
C ALA A 182 9.32 14.33 1.88
N GLN A 183 8.21 14.74 2.49
CA GLN A 183 8.08 16.04 3.16
C GLN A 183 9.01 16.18 4.37
N ALA A 184 9.26 15.09 5.11
CA ALA A 184 10.24 15.08 6.18
C ALA A 184 11.64 15.33 5.62
N LEU A 185 12.08 14.62 4.57
CA LEU A 185 13.39 14.85 3.94
C LEU A 185 13.55 16.30 3.45
N GLU A 186 12.52 16.85 2.80
CA GLU A 186 12.50 18.25 2.38
C GLU A 186 12.62 19.22 3.56
N ARG A 187 11.85 19.01 4.64
CA ARG A 187 11.99 19.81 5.86
C ARG A 187 13.38 19.70 6.48
N LEU A 188 13.94 18.49 6.57
CA LEU A 188 15.27 18.26 7.13
C LEU A 188 16.36 18.95 6.27
N SER A 189 16.18 18.99 4.94
CA SER A 189 17.07 19.74 4.03
C SER A 189 17.07 21.24 4.29
N LEU A 190 15.92 21.80 4.67
CA LEU A 190 15.76 23.21 5.00
C LEU A 190 16.32 23.54 6.39
N LEU A 191 16.17 22.61 7.34
CA LEU A 191 16.67 22.76 8.72
C LEU A 191 18.19 22.69 8.80
N TRP A 192 18.83 21.81 8.01
CA TRP A 192 20.28 21.71 7.96
C TRP A 192 20.81 21.83 6.52
N PRO A 193 21.14 23.07 6.10
CA PRO A 193 21.69 23.35 4.77
C PRO A 193 23.03 22.63 4.49
N ASP A 194 23.74 22.18 5.53
CA ASP A 194 24.97 21.37 5.41
C ASP A 194 24.74 20.02 4.71
N GLY A 195 23.48 19.59 4.58
CA GLY A 195 23.08 18.32 3.97
C GLY A 195 23.37 17.08 4.83
N LYS A 196 23.99 17.23 6.01
CA LYS A 196 24.35 16.11 6.90
C LYS A 196 23.26 15.79 7.91
N LEU A 197 22.65 14.63 7.76
CA LEU A 197 21.56 14.10 8.58
C LEU A 197 22.06 12.96 9.47
N THR A 198 22.66 13.34 10.60
CA THR A 198 23.07 12.41 11.66
C THR A 198 21.90 11.98 12.54
N LEU A 199 21.99 10.83 13.19
CA LEU A 199 20.93 10.31 14.07
C LEU A 199 20.38 11.35 15.08
N PRO A 200 21.21 12.07 15.87
CA PRO A 200 20.69 13.00 16.88
C PRO A 200 19.93 14.19 16.27
N ARG A 201 20.33 14.64 15.07
CA ARG A 201 19.64 15.72 14.35
C ARG A 201 18.26 15.24 13.92
N VAL A 202 18.21 14.08 13.27
CA VAL A 202 16.96 13.52 12.77
C VAL A 202 16.02 13.19 13.94
N GLU A 203 16.52 12.62 15.03
CA GLU A 203 15.71 12.34 16.23
C GLU A 203 15.04 13.59 16.82
N GLN A 204 15.70 14.76 16.78
CA GLN A 204 15.14 16.01 17.31
C GLN A 204 14.05 16.63 16.42
N ALA A 205 14.04 16.33 15.11
CA ALA A 205 13.14 16.97 14.15
C ALA A 205 12.04 16.05 13.60
N VAL A 206 12.12 14.75 13.89
CA VAL A 206 11.16 13.77 13.39
C VAL A 206 9.96 13.68 14.33
N ASN A 207 8.78 13.78 13.73
CA ASN A 207 7.52 13.43 14.37
C ASN A 207 7.06 12.07 13.86
N ASP A 208 6.46 11.29 14.76
CA ASP A 208 5.85 10.02 14.41
C ASP A 208 4.55 10.24 13.62
N ALA A 209 4.55 9.85 12.34
CA ALA A 209 3.41 9.98 11.42
C ALA A 209 3.35 8.78 10.46
N ALA A 210 3.62 7.60 11.00
CA ALA A 210 3.56 6.35 10.28
C ALA A 210 2.10 6.01 9.95
N HIS A 211 1.87 5.50 8.74
CA HIS A 211 0.54 5.05 8.32
C HIS A 211 0.49 3.53 8.30
N PHE A 212 -0.38 2.95 9.12
CA PHE A 212 -0.51 1.51 9.26
C PHE A 212 -1.86 0.99 8.84
N THR A 213 -1.87 -0.25 8.34
CA THR A 213 -3.11 -1.00 8.14
C THR A 213 -3.33 -1.95 9.32
N PRO A 214 -4.58 -2.37 9.59
CA PRO A 214 -4.87 -3.45 10.55
C PRO A 214 -4.05 -4.72 10.31
N PHE A 215 -3.65 -5.00 9.06
CA PHE A 215 -2.81 -6.14 8.73
C PHE A 215 -1.39 -6.00 9.28
N HIS A 216 -0.81 -4.79 9.27
CA HIS A 216 0.51 -4.55 9.87
C HIS A 216 0.50 -4.85 11.38
N TRP A 217 -0.60 -4.54 12.07
CA TRP A 217 -0.75 -4.89 13.49
C TRP A 217 -0.78 -6.40 13.70
N VAL A 218 -1.66 -7.12 12.98
CA VAL A 218 -1.75 -8.58 13.08
C VAL A 218 -0.43 -9.25 12.70
N ASP A 219 0.27 -8.70 11.71
CA ASP A 219 1.55 -9.22 11.31
C ASP A 219 2.63 -9.03 12.40
N ALA A 220 2.65 -7.90 13.09
CA ALA A 220 3.51 -7.70 14.26
C ALA A 220 3.20 -8.70 15.39
N LEU A 221 1.92 -9.03 15.61
CA LEU A 221 1.47 -10.02 16.60
C LEU A 221 1.94 -11.44 16.27
N LEU A 222 1.78 -11.86 15.01
CA LEU A 222 2.22 -13.17 14.54
C LEU A 222 3.74 -13.33 14.66
N MET A 223 4.51 -12.28 14.35
CA MET A 223 5.97 -12.26 14.57
C MET A 223 6.38 -12.19 16.05
N GLY A 224 5.47 -11.90 16.98
CA GLY A 224 5.77 -11.78 18.40
C GLY A 224 6.52 -10.51 18.79
N LYS A 225 6.46 -9.46 17.97
CA LYS A 225 7.14 -8.17 18.20
C LYS A 225 6.22 -7.22 18.98
N SER A 226 6.10 -7.41 20.29
CA SER A 226 5.14 -6.66 21.14
C SER A 226 5.32 -5.14 21.08
N LYS A 227 6.55 -4.63 21.19
CA LYS A 227 6.85 -3.19 21.11
C LYS A 227 6.31 -2.57 19.81
N ARG A 228 6.49 -3.27 18.69
CA ARG A 228 5.97 -2.83 17.39
C ARG A 228 4.45 -2.94 17.32
N ALA A 229 3.87 -4.03 17.80
CA ALA A 229 2.41 -4.21 17.79
C ALA A 229 1.69 -3.12 18.58
N LEU A 230 2.22 -2.74 19.75
CA LEU A 230 1.69 -1.65 20.57
C LEU A 230 1.82 -0.29 19.87
N HIS A 231 2.97 0.01 19.28
CA HIS A 231 3.15 1.25 18.51
C HIS A 231 2.18 1.35 17.32
N ILE A 232 2.02 0.26 16.55
CA ILE A 232 1.05 0.23 15.44
C ILE A 232 -0.38 0.45 15.97
N LEU A 233 -0.74 -0.19 17.09
CA LEU A 233 -2.08 -0.05 17.68
C LEU A 233 -2.35 1.39 18.14
N GLN A 234 -1.35 2.06 18.71
CA GLN A 234 -1.44 3.47 19.07
C GLN A 234 -1.63 4.37 17.84
N GLN A 235 -0.88 4.13 16.76
CA GLN A 235 -1.03 4.88 15.51
C GLN A 235 -2.41 4.66 14.87
N LEU A 236 -2.89 3.42 14.81
CA LEU A 236 -4.24 3.12 14.31
C LEU A 236 -5.34 3.82 15.12
N ARG A 237 -5.13 4.01 16.43
CA ARG A 237 -6.02 4.79 17.29
C ARG A 237 -5.99 6.29 16.94
N LEU A 238 -4.82 6.85 16.70
CA LEU A 238 -4.66 8.26 16.31
C LEU A 238 -5.28 8.56 14.94
N GLU A 239 -5.21 7.60 14.01
CA GLU A 239 -5.85 7.68 12.69
C GLU A 239 -7.38 7.51 12.73
N GLY A 240 -7.95 7.19 13.90
CA GLY A 240 -9.39 6.97 14.04
C GLY A 240 -9.88 5.67 13.43
N SER A 241 -9.02 4.65 13.31
CA SER A 241 -9.42 3.33 12.83
C SER A 241 -10.49 2.71 13.73
N GLU A 242 -11.52 2.13 13.13
CA GLU A 242 -12.60 1.49 13.88
C GLU A 242 -12.11 0.21 14.59
N PRO A 243 -12.31 0.08 15.92
CA PRO A 243 -11.93 -1.12 16.67
C PRO A 243 -12.57 -2.41 16.13
N VAL A 244 -13.77 -2.30 15.55
CA VAL A 244 -14.49 -3.43 14.94
C VAL A 244 -13.67 -4.07 13.82
N ILE A 245 -13.04 -3.26 12.97
CA ILE A 245 -12.21 -3.75 11.85
C ILE A 245 -10.97 -4.47 12.39
N LEU A 246 -10.35 -3.95 13.45
CA LEU A 246 -9.21 -4.58 14.11
C LEU A 246 -9.58 -5.95 14.68
N LEU A 247 -10.68 -6.02 15.44
CA LEU A 247 -11.18 -7.27 16.01
C LEU A 247 -11.45 -8.31 14.93
N ARG A 248 -12.11 -7.93 13.83
CA ARG A 248 -12.44 -8.85 12.73
C ARG A 248 -11.23 -9.32 11.95
N THR A 249 -10.26 -8.43 11.74
CA THR A 249 -8.99 -8.77 11.06
C THR A 249 -8.20 -9.76 11.91
N LEU A 250 -8.06 -9.51 13.21
CA LEU A 250 -7.40 -10.40 14.14
C LEU A 250 -8.15 -11.74 14.30
N GLN A 251 -9.49 -11.71 14.37
CA GLN A 251 -10.33 -12.90 14.51
C GLN A 251 -10.04 -13.93 13.43
N ARG A 252 -9.95 -13.48 12.16
CA ARG A 252 -9.69 -14.35 11.01
C ARG A 252 -8.37 -15.11 11.18
N GLU A 253 -7.31 -14.40 11.56
CA GLU A 253 -5.98 -15.00 11.76
C GLU A 253 -5.91 -15.86 13.03
N LEU A 254 -6.53 -15.43 14.12
CA LEU A 254 -6.54 -16.18 15.37
C LEU A 254 -7.28 -17.51 15.25
N LEU A 255 -8.44 -17.52 14.59
CA LEU A 255 -9.19 -18.76 14.34
C LEU A 255 -8.46 -19.68 13.36
N LEU A 256 -7.77 -19.11 12.36
CA LEU A 256 -6.89 -19.87 11.48
C LEU A 256 -5.77 -20.55 12.29
N LEU A 257 -5.08 -19.83 13.18
CA LEU A 257 -4.06 -20.41 14.06
C LEU A 257 -4.61 -21.53 14.94
N VAL A 258 -5.78 -21.36 15.55
CA VAL A 258 -6.44 -22.40 16.36
C VAL A 258 -6.69 -23.66 15.54
N ASN A 259 -7.23 -23.52 14.33
CA ASN A 259 -7.51 -24.65 13.46
C ASN A 259 -6.22 -25.37 13.02
N LEU A 260 -5.21 -24.61 12.61
CA LEU A 260 -3.92 -25.15 12.21
C LEU A 260 -3.22 -25.87 13.36
N LYS A 261 -3.23 -25.30 14.58
CA LYS A 261 -2.62 -25.90 15.78
C LYS A 261 -3.32 -27.20 16.20
N ARG A 262 -4.65 -27.29 16.03
CA ARG A 262 -5.42 -28.52 16.29
C ARG A 262 -5.09 -29.61 15.27
N GLN A 263 -5.00 -29.24 14.00
CA GLN A 263 -4.79 -30.19 12.90
C GLN A 263 -3.31 -30.60 12.73
N SER A 264 -2.36 -29.79 13.23
CA SER A 264 -0.93 -30.08 13.14
C SER A 264 -0.50 -31.35 13.88
N ALA A 265 -1.35 -31.88 14.77
CA ALA A 265 -1.12 -33.18 15.43
C ALA A 265 -1.27 -34.37 14.47
N HIS A 266 -2.06 -34.23 13.40
CA HIS A 266 -2.43 -35.33 12.50
C HIS A 266 -1.95 -35.13 11.06
N THR A 267 -1.59 -33.91 10.66
CA THR A 267 -1.23 -33.59 9.28
C THR A 267 -0.04 -32.63 9.26
N PRO A 268 0.94 -32.82 8.35
CA PRO A 268 2.08 -31.90 8.24
C PRO A 268 1.63 -30.49 7.85
N LEU A 269 2.28 -29.48 8.43
CA LEU A 269 1.92 -28.06 8.25
C LEU A 269 1.83 -27.60 6.80
N ARG A 270 2.67 -28.13 5.90
CA ARG A 270 2.65 -27.77 4.46
C ARG A 270 1.30 -28.09 3.82
N ALA A 271 0.78 -29.29 4.04
CA ALA A 271 -0.51 -29.71 3.49
C ALA A 271 -1.68 -28.93 4.11
N LEU A 272 -1.56 -28.52 5.38
CA LEU A 272 -2.56 -27.68 6.03
C LEU A 272 -2.59 -26.26 5.46
N PHE A 273 -1.42 -25.67 5.16
CA PHE A 273 -1.35 -24.37 4.50
C PHE A 273 -2.00 -24.39 3.11
N ASP A 274 -1.83 -25.48 2.36
CA ASP A 274 -2.46 -25.63 1.05
C ASP A 274 -3.99 -25.77 1.18
N LYS A 275 -4.47 -26.60 2.13
CA LYS A 275 -5.91 -26.76 2.41
C LYS A 275 -6.60 -25.44 2.78
N HIS A 276 -5.95 -24.64 3.62
CA HIS A 276 -6.47 -23.33 4.04
C HIS A 276 -6.13 -22.18 3.09
N ARG A 277 -5.50 -22.47 1.93
CA ARG A 277 -5.08 -21.48 0.92
C ARG A 277 -4.27 -20.32 1.52
N VAL A 278 -3.40 -20.63 2.47
CA VAL A 278 -2.51 -19.66 3.10
C VAL A 278 -1.47 -19.22 2.08
N TRP A 279 -1.41 -17.90 1.85
CA TRP A 279 -0.44 -17.24 0.98
C TRP A 279 0.99 -17.64 1.34
N GLN A 280 1.82 -17.94 0.33
CA GLN A 280 3.17 -18.48 0.55
C GLN A 280 4.04 -17.57 1.43
N ASN A 281 3.96 -16.25 1.22
CA ASN A 281 4.74 -15.26 1.98
C ASN A 281 4.41 -15.25 3.48
N ARG A 282 3.20 -15.69 3.87
CA ARG A 282 2.75 -15.72 5.27
C ARG A 282 3.00 -17.06 5.96
N ARG A 283 3.34 -18.12 5.21
CA ARG A 283 3.64 -19.46 5.76
C ARG A 283 4.76 -19.48 6.79
N PRO A 284 5.95 -18.85 6.57
CA PRO A 284 7.02 -18.89 7.57
C PRO A 284 6.57 -18.22 8.87
N MET A 285 5.95 -17.05 8.74
CA MET A 285 5.46 -16.25 9.85
C MET A 285 4.35 -16.92 10.66
N ILE A 286 3.37 -17.55 10.00
CA ILE A 286 2.35 -18.36 10.67
C ILE A 286 2.98 -19.61 11.29
N GLY A 287 3.99 -20.21 10.64
CA GLY A 287 4.77 -21.31 11.19
C GLY A 287 5.45 -20.95 12.51
N ASP A 288 6.13 -19.80 12.56
CA ASP A 288 6.80 -19.29 13.75
C ASP A 288 5.80 -19.00 14.87
N ALA A 289 4.66 -18.37 14.53
CA ALA A 289 3.57 -18.15 15.48
C ALA A 289 3.02 -19.48 16.04
N LEU A 290 2.82 -20.49 15.19
CA LEU A 290 2.37 -21.82 15.62
C LEU A 290 3.39 -22.54 16.50
N GLN A 291 4.70 -22.34 16.31
CA GLN A 291 5.71 -22.92 17.20
C GLN A 291 5.72 -22.21 18.55
N ARG A 292 5.58 -20.88 18.55
CA ARG A 292 5.67 -20.03 19.74
C ARG A 292 4.42 -20.11 20.63
N LEU A 293 3.22 -20.17 20.05
CA LEU A 293 1.95 -20.10 20.76
C LEU A 293 1.46 -21.48 21.22
N HIS A 294 1.11 -21.59 22.50
CA HIS A 294 0.51 -22.80 23.07
C HIS A 294 -1.00 -22.87 22.85
N PRO A 295 -1.61 -24.08 22.79
CA PRO A 295 -3.06 -24.22 22.64
C PRO A 295 -3.88 -23.53 23.75
N ALA A 296 -3.35 -23.47 24.97
CA ALA A 296 -3.97 -22.75 26.08
C ALA A 296 -4.00 -21.23 25.84
N GLN A 297 -2.89 -20.65 25.38
CA GLN A 297 -2.79 -19.23 25.03
C GLN A 297 -3.74 -18.85 23.90
N LEU A 298 -3.84 -19.68 22.86
CA LEU A 298 -4.78 -19.44 21.76
C LEU A 298 -6.23 -19.42 22.25
N ARG A 299 -6.56 -20.28 23.23
CA ARG A 299 -7.89 -20.31 23.87
C ARG A 299 -8.14 -19.04 24.67
N GLN A 300 -7.17 -18.62 25.49
CA GLN A 300 -7.25 -17.37 26.26
C GLN A 300 -7.41 -16.16 25.34
N ALA A 301 -6.66 -16.10 24.24
CA ALA A 301 -6.76 -15.03 23.26
C ALA A 301 -8.15 -14.99 22.61
N VAL A 302 -8.76 -16.15 22.30
CA VAL A 302 -10.13 -16.21 21.78
C VAL A 302 -11.15 -15.75 22.82
N GLN A 303 -10.96 -16.11 24.10
CA GLN A 303 -11.84 -15.67 25.19
C GLN A 303 -11.78 -14.15 25.38
N LEU A 304 -10.58 -13.57 25.43
CA LEU A 304 -10.39 -12.13 25.51
C LEU A 304 -11.00 -11.43 24.29
N LEU A 305 -10.73 -11.91 23.07
CA LEU A 305 -11.33 -11.37 21.84
C LEU A 305 -12.86 -11.38 21.89
N THR A 306 -13.44 -12.44 22.45
CA THR A 306 -14.90 -12.57 22.60
C THR A 306 -15.46 -11.59 23.63
N ARG A 307 -14.81 -11.44 24.79
CA ARG A 307 -15.18 -10.46 25.81
C ARG A 307 -15.15 -9.06 25.22
N THR A 308 -14.07 -8.71 24.53
CA THR A 308 -13.89 -7.40 23.90
C THR A 308 -14.93 -7.13 22.81
N GLU A 309 -15.27 -8.12 21.97
CA GLU A 309 -16.33 -8.00 20.96
C GLU A 309 -17.71 -7.81 21.59
N ILE A 310 -18.01 -8.50 22.69
CA ILE A 310 -19.27 -8.35 23.44
C ILE A 310 -19.34 -6.96 24.06
N THR A 311 -18.29 -6.54 24.80
CA THR A 311 -18.20 -5.21 25.40
C THR A 311 -18.35 -4.11 24.36
N LEU A 312 -17.69 -4.22 23.20
CA LEU A 312 -17.79 -3.23 22.13
C LEU A 312 -19.23 -3.05 21.60
N LYS A 313 -20.02 -4.13 21.58
CA LYS A 313 -21.36 -4.14 20.98
C LYS A 313 -22.50 -4.00 21.98
N GLN A 314 -22.23 -4.23 23.26
CA GLN A 314 -23.22 -4.10 24.34
C GLN A 314 -23.02 -2.79 25.10
N ASP A 315 -21.78 -2.46 25.44
CA ASP A 315 -21.40 -1.28 26.20
C ASP A 315 -20.70 -0.26 25.29
N TYR A 316 -21.51 0.45 24.49
CA TYR A 316 -21.07 1.46 23.49
C TYR A 316 -20.20 2.62 24.03
N GLY A 317 -19.89 2.65 25.33
CA GLY A 317 -19.09 3.69 25.99
C GLY A 317 -17.74 3.24 26.57
N GLN A 318 -17.40 1.93 26.54
CA GLN A 318 -16.13 1.45 27.09
C GLN A 318 -14.99 1.48 26.07
N SER A 319 -13.80 1.93 26.49
CA SER A 319 -12.62 1.98 25.63
C SER A 319 -12.02 0.58 25.42
N VAL A 320 -12.35 -0.03 24.27
CA VAL A 320 -11.88 -1.36 23.84
C VAL A 320 -10.38 -1.42 23.52
N TRP A 321 -9.72 -0.26 23.40
CA TRP A 321 -8.29 -0.17 23.09
C TRP A 321 -7.39 -0.82 24.15
N ALA A 322 -7.75 -0.72 25.44
CA ALA A 322 -6.97 -1.34 26.51
C ALA A 322 -6.98 -2.88 26.40
N ASP A 323 -8.13 -3.46 26.04
CA ASP A 323 -8.25 -4.90 25.81
C ASP A 323 -7.43 -5.35 24.59
N LEU A 324 -7.40 -4.54 23.52
CA LEU A 324 -6.59 -4.82 22.33
C LEU A 324 -5.09 -4.77 22.64
N GLU A 325 -4.65 -3.87 23.53
CA GLU A 325 -3.27 -3.83 24.03
C GLU A 325 -2.95 -5.10 24.84
N GLY A 326 -3.83 -5.49 25.76
CA GLY A 326 -3.67 -6.72 26.55
C GLY A 326 -3.63 -7.99 25.69
N LEU A 327 -4.51 -8.08 24.70
CA LEU A 327 -4.53 -9.17 23.72
C LEU A 327 -3.23 -9.18 22.91
N SER A 328 -2.75 -8.00 22.48
CA SER A 328 -1.49 -7.87 21.75
C SER A 328 -0.31 -8.44 22.54
N LEU A 329 -0.24 -8.14 23.83
CA LEU A 329 0.79 -8.66 24.73
C LEU A 329 0.67 -10.18 24.92
N LEU A 330 -0.54 -10.70 25.14
CA LEU A 330 -0.79 -12.13 25.28
C LEU A 330 -0.29 -12.93 24.06
N LEU A 331 -0.50 -12.41 22.85
CA LEU A 331 -0.07 -13.06 21.61
C LEU A 331 1.43 -12.91 21.32
N CYS A 332 2.16 -12.04 22.01
CA CYS A 332 3.60 -11.84 21.77
C CYS A 332 4.48 -12.57 22.79
N HIS A 333 4.03 -12.68 24.05
CA HIS A 333 4.81 -13.28 25.12
C HIS A 333 4.48 -14.76 25.31
N LYS A 334 5.46 -15.55 25.77
CA LYS A 334 5.17 -16.87 26.33
C LYS A 334 4.41 -16.61 27.63
N ALA A 335 3.17 -17.09 27.73
CA ALA A 335 2.25 -16.93 28.86
C ALA A 335 3.01 -16.77 30.18
N LEU A 336 2.85 -15.61 30.79
CA LEU A 336 3.08 -15.46 32.21
C LEU A 336 2.04 -16.34 32.92
N ALA A 337 2.47 -17.12 33.91
CA ALA A 337 1.58 -17.89 34.76
C ALA A 337 0.49 -16.96 35.32
N ASP A 338 -0.78 -17.34 35.12
CA ASP A 338 -2.10 -16.95 35.70
C ASP A 338 -2.28 -15.69 36.57
N VAL A 339 -1.36 -14.73 36.62
CA VAL A 339 -1.36 -13.63 37.62
C VAL A 339 -2.10 -12.38 37.15
N PHE A 340 -2.51 -12.28 35.87
CA PHE A 340 -3.10 -11.05 35.31
C PHE A 340 -4.59 -11.12 34.97
N ILE A 341 -5.31 -12.20 35.27
CA ILE A 341 -6.67 -12.40 34.74
C ILE A 341 -7.79 -12.43 35.81
N ASP A 342 -7.46 -12.53 37.09
CA ASP A 342 -8.44 -12.35 38.17
C ASP A 342 -8.26 -10.97 38.83
N GLY A 343 -8.90 -9.97 38.24
CA GLY A 343 -9.04 -8.60 38.75
C GLY A 343 -10.33 -7.97 38.28
#